data_AF-A0A3D4EEJ1-F1
#
_entry.id   AF-A0A3D4EEJ1-F1
#
_cell.length_a   1.000
_cell.length_b   1.000
_cell.length_c   1.000
_cell.angle_alpha   90.00
_cell.angle_beta   90.00
_cell.angle_gamma   90.00
#
_symmetry.space_group_name_H-M   'P 1'
#
loop_
_entity.id
_entity.type
_entity.pdbx_description
1 polymer ?
#
loop_
_entity_poly.entity_id
_entity_poly.type
_entity_poly.pdbx_seq_one_letter_code
_entity_poly.pdbx_strand_id
1 'polypeptide(L)'
;MKKTMEEGITGEGLNILIGSVPYADDGSDRVKLSIMSILNDRYGIVEEDFLSAELTAVPAFEVREIGLDRSLIGGYGHDDR
;
A
#
# COMPACT_ATOMS: atom_id res chain seq x y z
N MET A 1 12.24 19.82 -23.62
CA MET A 1 11.27 18.74 -23.91
C MET A 1 10.45 18.51 -22.65
N LYS A 2 9.12 18.53 -22.77
CA LYS A 2 8.21 18.40 -21.63
C LYS A 2 8.10 16.89 -21.34
N LYS A 3 8.62 16.43 -20.19
CA LYS A 3 8.50 15.02 -19.79
C LYS A 3 7.01 14.66 -19.72
N THR A 4 6.64 13.53 -20.31
CA THR A 4 5.27 13.01 -20.18
C THR A 4 5.09 12.46 -18.75
N MET A 5 3.86 12.41 -18.23
CA MET A 5 3.64 11.91 -16.86
C MET A 5 4.04 10.43 -16.69
N GLU A 6 4.02 9.67 -17.78
CA GLU A 6 4.57 8.30 -17.85
C GLU A 6 6.08 8.25 -17.58
N GLU A 7 6.84 9.27 -17.98
CA GLU A 7 8.28 9.41 -17.65
C GLU A 7 8.50 10.01 -16.25
N GLY A 8 7.43 10.55 -15.63
CA GLY A 8 7.50 11.27 -14.35
C GLY A 8 7.24 10.41 -13.13
N ILE A 9 6.45 9.33 -13.27
CA ILE A 9 6.10 8.40 -12.19
C ILE A 9 6.39 6.99 -12.68
N THR A 10 7.57 6.46 -12.32
CA THR A 10 7.90 5.06 -12.57
C THR A 10 7.12 4.17 -11.61
N GLY A 11 6.84 2.93 -12.01
CA GLY A 11 6.21 1.95 -11.11
C GLY A 11 7.00 1.74 -9.81
N GLU A 12 8.34 1.76 -9.90
CA GLU A 12 9.25 1.71 -8.74
C GLU A 12 9.19 2.96 -7.85
N GLY A 13 8.69 4.08 -8.38
CA GLY A 13 8.49 5.31 -7.62
C GLY A 13 7.29 5.26 -6.68
N LEU A 14 6.39 4.27 -6.84
CA LEU A 14 5.17 4.12 -6.05
C LEU A 14 5.43 3.28 -4.81
N ASN A 15 6.05 3.89 -3.81
CA ASN A 15 6.36 3.24 -2.53
C ASN A 15 5.22 3.41 -1.53
N ILE A 16 4.72 2.30 -0.97
CA ILE A 16 3.75 2.31 0.13
C ILE A 16 4.52 2.47 1.43
N LEU A 17 4.22 3.53 2.19
CA LEU A 17 4.79 3.74 3.51
C LEU A 17 4.08 2.85 4.54
N ILE A 18 4.79 1.87 5.08
CA ILE A 18 4.25 0.90 6.04
C ILE A 18 4.75 1.11 7.48
N GLY A 19 5.79 1.91 7.67
CA GLY A 19 6.28 2.26 9.00
C GLY A 19 7.59 3.04 9.00
N SER A 20 7.98 3.48 10.19
CA SER A 20 9.16 4.33 10.41
C SER A 20 9.86 4.10 11.74
N VAL A 21 9.24 3.42 12.70
CA VAL A 21 9.80 3.19 14.03
C VAL A 21 10.81 2.04 13.96
N PRO A 22 12.06 2.24 14.42
CA PRO A 22 13.07 1.20 14.42
C PRO A 22 12.86 0.22 15.58
N TYR A 23 13.30 -1.03 15.39
CA TYR A 23 13.41 -2.01 16.48
C TYR A 23 14.35 -1.50 17.57
N ALA A 24 14.08 -1.83 18.84
CA ALA A 24 14.76 -1.23 19.99
C ALA A 24 16.27 -1.57 20.06
N ASP A 25 16.68 -2.70 19.52
CA ASP A 25 18.05 -3.21 19.54
C ASP A 25 18.95 -2.57 18.47
N ASP A 26 20.27 -2.68 18.63
CA ASP A 26 21.26 -2.15 17.69
C ASP A 26 21.43 -3.02 16.43
N GLY A 27 21.78 -2.39 15.30
CA GLY A 27 21.95 -3.08 14.02
C GLY A 27 21.55 -2.25 12.80
N SER A 28 21.71 -2.83 11.61
CA SER A 28 21.19 -2.28 10.36
C SER A 28 19.71 -2.65 10.16
N ASP A 29 19.02 -1.95 9.26
CA ASP A 29 17.65 -2.27 8.82
C ASP A 29 16.62 -2.41 9.96
N ARG A 30 16.82 -1.69 11.07
CA ARG A 30 15.98 -1.77 12.27
C ARG A 30 14.50 -1.47 12.01
N VAL A 31 14.19 -0.61 11.05
CA VAL A 31 12.79 -0.32 10.65
C VAL A 31 12.19 -1.53 9.95
N LYS A 32 12.93 -2.18 9.04
CA LYS A 32 12.50 -3.43 8.39
C LYS A 32 12.27 -4.52 9.44
N LEU A 33 13.20 -4.70 10.37
CA LEU A 33 13.06 -5.67 11.46
C LEU A 33 11.80 -5.42 12.31
N SER A 34 11.52 -4.15 12.64
CA SER A 34 10.31 -3.81 13.40
C SER A 34 9.02 -4.19 12.65
N ILE A 35 8.97 -3.96 11.34
CA ILE A 35 7.80 -4.31 10.52
C ILE A 35 7.67 -5.82 10.38
N MET A 36 8.77 -6.54 10.15
CA MET A 36 8.76 -8.00 10.10
C MET A 36 8.31 -8.62 11.43
N SER A 37 8.71 -8.05 12.57
CA SER A 37 8.19 -8.48 13.89
C SER A 37 6.68 -8.31 13.97
N ILE A 38 6.14 -7.15 13.60
CA ILE A 38 4.68 -6.91 13.63
C ILE A 38 3.92 -7.90 12.74
N LEU A 39 4.43 -8.17 11.54
CA LEU A 39 3.83 -9.12 10.60
C LEU A 39 3.89 -10.56 11.13
N ASN A 40 5.01 -10.95 11.72
CA ASN A 40 5.18 -12.28 12.31
C ASN A 40 4.28 -12.46 13.54
N ASP A 41 4.27 -11.50 14.46
CA ASP A 41 3.49 -11.55 15.70
C ASP A 41 1.98 -11.61 15.43
N ARG A 42 1.49 -10.90 14.40
CA ARG A 42 0.06 -10.81 14.10
C ARG A 42 -0.44 -11.90 13.16
N TYR A 43 0.39 -12.28 12.19
CA TYR A 43 -0.05 -13.10 11.06
C TYR A 43 0.83 -14.32 10.80
N GLY A 44 1.93 -14.48 11.54
CA GLY A 44 2.90 -15.56 11.32
C GLY A 44 3.74 -15.39 10.05
N ILE A 45 3.64 -14.25 9.38
CA ILE A 45 4.31 -13.99 8.09
C ILE A 45 5.82 -13.82 8.30
N VAL A 46 6.61 -14.44 7.43
CA VAL A 46 8.06 -14.27 7.30
C VAL A 46 8.40 -13.63 5.94
N GLU A 47 9.65 -13.20 5.76
CA GLU A 47 10.05 -12.48 4.54
C GLU A 47 9.89 -13.34 3.26
N GLU A 48 10.14 -14.64 3.37
CA GLU A 48 10.01 -15.59 2.25
C GLU A 48 8.58 -15.72 1.72
N ASP A 49 7.57 -15.47 2.57
CA ASP A 49 6.17 -15.57 2.15
C ASP A 49 5.83 -14.54 1.07
N PHE A 50 6.53 -13.40 1.03
CA PHE A 50 6.36 -12.37 -0.01
C PHE A 50 6.79 -12.83 -1.40
N LEU A 51 7.58 -13.91 -1.52
CA LEU A 51 7.98 -14.44 -2.82
C LEU A 51 6.82 -15.09 -3.58
N SER A 52 5.82 -15.60 -2.85
CA SER A 52 4.62 -16.23 -3.42
C SER A 52 3.34 -15.47 -3.12
N ALA A 53 3.43 -14.36 -2.38
CA ALA A 53 2.28 -13.53 -2.04
C ALA A 53 1.74 -12.78 -3.27
N GLU A 54 0.42 -12.77 -3.40
CA GLU A 54 -0.29 -11.84 -4.27
C GLU A 54 -0.79 -10.67 -3.43
N LEU A 55 -0.21 -9.48 -3.65
CA LEU A 55 -0.56 -8.27 -2.93
C LEU A 55 -1.20 -7.25 -3.88
N THR A 56 -2.23 -6.58 -3.40
CA THR A 56 -2.87 -5.48 -4.14
C THR A 56 -3.12 -4.31 -3.19
N ALA A 57 -2.62 -3.13 -3.56
CA ALA A 57 -2.98 -1.89 -2.91
C ALA A 57 -4.23 -1.32 -3.56
N VAL A 58 -5.28 -1.14 -2.76
CA VAL A 58 -6.55 -0.56 -3.21
C VAL A 58 -6.82 0.75 -2.48
N PRO A 59 -7.59 1.69 -3.07
CA PRO A 59 -8.02 2.89 -2.36
C PRO A 59 -8.79 2.56 -1.07
N ALA A 60 -8.44 3.21 0.04
CA ALA A 60 -9.02 2.96 1.37
C ALA A 60 -10.31 3.77 1.65
N PHE A 61 -10.76 4.59 0.71
CA PHE A 61 -11.98 5.38 0.84
C PHE A 61 -13.26 4.52 0.82
N GLU A 62 -14.29 4.99 1.50
CA GLU A 62 -15.63 4.36 1.46
C GLU A 62 -16.40 4.79 0.20
N VAL A 63 -17.42 4.02 -0.15
CA VAL A 63 -18.40 4.36 -1.19
C VAL A 63 -19.27 5.51 -0.71
N ARG A 64 -19.54 6.49 -1.59
CA ARG A 64 -20.31 7.70 -1.26
C ARG A 64 -21.30 8.03 -2.37
N GLU A 65 -22.39 8.72 -2.03
CA GLU A 65 -23.23 9.34 -3.04
C GLU A 65 -22.57 10.59 -3.60
N ILE A 66 -22.81 10.85 -4.88
CA ILE A 66 -22.20 11.95 -5.64
C ILE A 66 -23.32 12.79 -6.27
N GLY A 67 -23.09 14.10 -6.33
CA GLY A 67 -24.03 15.09 -6.87
C GLY A 67 -24.85 15.79 -5.78
N LEU A 68 -25.33 16.99 -6.10
CA LEU A 68 -26.23 17.74 -5.20
C LEU A 68 -27.57 17.00 -4.98
N ASP A 69 -27.99 16.24 -5.98
CA ASP A 69 -29.18 15.39 -5.96
C ASP A 69 -28.91 13.97 -5.44
N ARG A 70 -27.64 13.64 -5.16
CA ARG A 70 -27.19 12.31 -4.67
C ARG A 70 -27.61 11.16 -5.61
N SER A 71 -27.73 11.43 -6.90
CA SER A 71 -28.21 10.45 -7.90
C SER A 71 -27.16 9.42 -8.34
N LEU A 72 -25.89 9.62 -7.98
CA LEU A 72 -24.77 8.78 -8.41
C LEU A 72 -24.06 8.12 -7.22
N ILE A 73 -23.39 7.00 -7.45
CA ILE A 73 -22.56 6.31 -6.47
C ILE A 73 -21.09 6.40 -6.91
N GLY A 74 -20.22 6.96 -6.05
CA GLY A 74 -18.78 7.02 -6.24
C GLY A 74 -18.07 5.97 -5.39
N GLY A 75 -17.23 5.16 -6.01
CA GLY A 75 -16.47 4.10 -5.35
C GLY A 75 -15.41 3.51 -6.27
N TYR A 76 -14.42 2.81 -5.70
CA TYR A 76 -13.48 2.02 -6.48
C TYR A 76 -14.12 0.68 -6.89
N GLY A 77 -13.78 0.21 -8.09
CA GLY A 77 -14.26 -1.06 -8.64
C GLY A 77 -15.72 -1.02 -9.10
N HIS A 78 -16.15 0.01 -9.82
CA HIS A 78 -17.47 -0.02 -10.48
C HIS A 78 -17.46 -0.80 -11.80
N ASP A 79 -16.29 -0.97 -12.39
CA ASP A 79 -16.10 -1.68 -13.66
C ASP A 79 -15.99 -3.18 -13.38
N ASP A 80 -17.07 -3.92 -13.68
CA ASP A 80 -17.24 -5.37 -13.51
C ASP A 80 -16.84 -5.93 -12.12
N ARG A 81 -17.31 -5.30 -11.03
CA ARG A 81 -17.39 -5.92 -9.69
C ARG A 81 -18.73 -6.57 -9.41
#